data_AF-A0A945KKX2-F1
#
_entry.id   AF-A0A945KKX2-F1
#
_cell.length_a   1.000
_cell.length_b   1.000
_cell.length_c   1.000
_cell.angle_alpha   90.00
_cell.angle_beta   90.00
_cell.angle_gamma   90.00
#
_symmetry.space_group_name_H-M   'P 1'
#
loop_
_entity.id
_entity.type
_entity.pdbx_description
1 polymer ?
#
loop_
_entity_poly.entity_id
_entity_poly.type
_entity_poly.pdbx_seq_one_letter_code
_entity_poly.pdbx_strand_id
1 'polypeptide(L)'
;MLSSLLRRASAFCAFAILAVSSLVPLACGALAGQVTLPDHDEVTFAREANAEEWAMLDAAYLLAQSSGWKSILPWLIAEPTSVRLHALVQDLRLIDEGRELAWADAQAQLVDDRSPLHLFLAARLCDSPTQAKEWLDEALQADPDFVLAQVLQLSLQSDSGYYAMLDPLRRLLAEHPGCAEAWRLLGMVAPLYARPDLARRAAVLEPWSGAELNQWATHYSAVRYLKAQDPRRALSQLGTLPPSDFEGRLLHACALGESGQHLKALHAMEALHEIEPNDMRVLFNLGLIEMQRLQHPKLALAWFELILVKAHEGQAIPFVRRMQVEAWASDLR
;
A
#
# COMPACT_ATOMS: atom_id res chain seq x y z
N MET A 1 -69.35 17.08 -18.18
CA MET A 1 -70.09 17.73 -19.30
C MET A 1 -69.56 17.14 -20.61
N LEU A 2 -70.44 16.44 -21.34
CA LEU A 2 -70.43 16.12 -22.80
C LEU A 2 -69.13 15.48 -23.36
N SER A 3 -69.01 14.20 -23.73
CA SER A 3 -69.82 13.33 -24.62
C SER A 3 -70.34 13.97 -25.91
N SER A 4 -69.71 13.66 -27.05
CA SER A 4 -70.34 13.39 -28.36
C SER A 4 -69.23 13.04 -29.38
N LEU A 5 -69.15 11.78 -29.84
CA LEU A 5 -69.91 11.19 -30.97
C LEU A 5 -69.41 11.73 -32.33
N LEU A 6 -68.59 10.95 -33.06
CA LEU A 6 -69.03 10.02 -34.13
C LEU A 6 -69.47 10.72 -35.43
N ARG A 7 -68.74 10.46 -36.54
CA ARG A 7 -69.27 10.11 -37.90
C ARG A 7 -68.09 9.91 -38.88
N ARG A 8 -67.86 8.66 -39.32
CA ARG A 8 -68.32 8.02 -40.58
C ARG A 8 -67.39 8.36 -41.78
N ALA A 9 -66.61 7.39 -42.25
CA ALA A 9 -66.89 6.51 -43.42
C ALA A 9 -66.34 7.16 -44.72
N SER A 10 -65.72 6.50 -45.70
CA SER A 10 -65.58 5.09 -46.07
C SER A 10 -64.63 5.00 -47.29
N ALA A 11 -63.83 3.92 -47.34
CA ALA A 11 -63.36 3.14 -48.50
C ALA A 11 -62.84 3.82 -49.78
N PHE A 12 -61.62 3.45 -50.22
CA PHE A 12 -61.39 2.65 -51.44
C PHE A 12 -59.94 2.12 -51.52
N CYS A 13 -59.76 1.07 -52.33
CA CYS A 13 -58.73 0.02 -52.29
C CYS A 13 -57.31 0.37 -52.83
N ALA A 14 -56.37 -0.51 -52.44
CA ALA A 14 -55.37 -1.22 -53.25
C ALA A 14 -53.90 -0.76 -53.30
N PHE A 15 -53.06 -1.65 -52.74
CA PHE A 15 -51.75 -2.16 -53.20
C PHE A 15 -50.41 -1.44 -52.91
N ALA A 16 -49.43 -2.30 -52.59
CA ALA A 16 -47.96 -2.17 -52.56
C ALA A 16 -47.34 -1.51 -51.31
N ILE A 17 -46.88 -2.29 -50.32
CA ILE A 17 -45.53 -2.90 -50.22
C ILE A 17 -44.41 -1.85 -50.18
N LEU A 18 -43.97 -1.47 -48.98
CA LEU A 18 -42.60 -1.64 -48.45
C LEU A 18 -42.41 -0.87 -47.13
N ALA A 19 -42.07 -1.67 -46.11
CA ALA A 19 -41.31 -1.40 -44.91
C ALA A 19 -40.62 -0.02 -44.79
N VAL A 20 -40.87 0.69 -43.69
CA VAL A 20 -39.89 0.88 -42.61
C VAL A 20 -40.67 1.02 -41.30
N SER A 21 -40.63 -0.04 -40.50
CA SER A 21 -41.19 -0.09 -39.15
C SER A 21 -40.35 0.79 -38.22
N SER A 22 -40.97 1.84 -37.70
CA SER A 22 -40.56 2.56 -36.51
C SER A 22 -40.56 1.60 -35.31
N LEU A 23 -39.38 1.13 -34.91
CA LEU A 23 -39.13 0.52 -33.62
C LEU A 23 -38.09 1.34 -32.89
N VAL A 24 -38.57 2.09 -31.90
CA VAL A 24 -37.79 2.66 -30.80
C VAL A 24 -37.05 1.51 -30.10
N PRO A 25 -35.72 1.54 -29.93
CA PRO A 25 -35.08 0.71 -28.94
C PRO A 25 -35.03 1.48 -27.61
N LEU A 26 -36.01 1.21 -26.76
CA LEU A 26 -35.84 1.20 -25.32
C LEU A 26 -35.16 -0.13 -24.98
N ALA A 27 -33.84 -0.14 -24.82
CA ALA A 27 -33.05 -1.13 -24.04
C ALA A 27 -31.55 -0.92 -24.27
N CYS A 28 -30.76 -1.42 -23.32
CA CYS A 28 -29.30 -1.48 -23.21
C CYS A 28 -28.67 -0.24 -22.52
N GLY A 29 -28.41 -0.21 -21.22
CA GLY A 29 -28.33 -1.35 -20.29
C GLY A 29 -27.28 -2.37 -20.73
N ALA A 30 -26.10 -1.92 -21.16
CA ALA A 30 -25.00 -2.78 -21.56
C ALA A 30 -23.78 -2.52 -20.67
N LEU A 31 -23.63 -3.37 -19.65
CA LEU A 31 -22.37 -3.97 -19.20
C LEU A 31 -21.12 -3.06 -19.31
N ALA A 32 -20.96 -2.12 -18.38
CA ALA A 32 -19.60 -1.70 -18.02
C ALA A 32 -18.93 -2.92 -17.38
N GLY A 33 -18.15 -3.66 -18.17
CA GLY A 33 -17.34 -4.77 -17.67
C GLY A 33 -16.52 -4.28 -16.48
N GLN A 34 -16.51 -5.04 -15.38
CA GLN A 34 -15.62 -4.73 -14.26
C GLN A 34 -14.20 -4.68 -14.81
N VAL A 35 -13.54 -3.53 -14.69
CA VAL A 35 -12.16 -3.32 -15.17
C VAL A 35 -11.25 -4.33 -14.49
N THR A 36 -10.81 -5.34 -15.23
CA THR A 36 -9.94 -6.39 -14.70
C THR A 36 -8.54 -5.82 -14.51
N LEU A 37 -7.88 -6.20 -13.41
CA LEU A 37 -6.45 -5.91 -13.27
C LEU A 37 -5.69 -6.64 -14.38
N PRO A 38 -4.59 -6.03 -14.88
CA PRO A 38 -3.73 -6.68 -15.84
C PRO A 38 -3.19 -8.01 -15.30
N ASP A 39 -2.85 -8.90 -16.21
CA ASP A 39 -2.24 -10.19 -15.90
C ASP A 39 -0.71 -10.09 -15.79
N HIS A 40 -0.07 -11.23 -15.54
CA HIS A 40 1.38 -11.29 -15.34
C HIS A 40 2.17 -10.93 -16.60
N ASP A 41 1.66 -11.27 -17.78
CA ASP A 41 2.36 -11.05 -19.05
C ASP A 41 2.29 -9.57 -19.42
N GLU A 42 1.12 -8.94 -19.25
CA GLU A 42 0.94 -7.49 -19.44
C GLU A 42 1.87 -6.68 -18.53
N VAL A 43 2.00 -7.07 -17.27
CA VAL A 43 2.89 -6.38 -16.32
C VAL A 43 4.36 -6.65 -16.63
N THR A 44 4.71 -7.88 -17.02
CA THR A 44 6.10 -8.21 -17.40
C THR A 44 6.54 -7.44 -18.64
N PHE A 45 5.67 -7.33 -19.65
CA PHE A 45 5.95 -6.54 -20.85
C PHE A 45 6.12 -5.05 -20.52
N ALA A 46 5.23 -4.49 -19.70
CA ALA A 46 5.33 -3.09 -19.28
C ALA A 46 6.57 -2.83 -18.40
N ARG A 47 6.98 -3.81 -17.60
CA ARG A 47 8.24 -3.79 -16.86
C ARG A 47 9.42 -3.70 -17.83
N GLU A 48 9.49 -4.56 -18.84
CA GLU A 48 10.59 -4.50 -19.83
C GLU A 48 10.66 -3.14 -20.53
N ALA A 49 9.52 -2.53 -20.84
CA ALA A 49 9.45 -1.20 -21.44
C ALA A 49 9.97 -0.06 -20.54
N ASN A 50 10.08 -0.27 -19.22
CA ASN A 50 10.62 0.72 -18.29
C ASN A 50 12.00 0.32 -17.70
N ALA A 51 12.62 -0.75 -18.19
CA ALA A 51 13.80 -1.32 -17.56
C ALA A 51 15.01 -0.36 -17.49
N GLU A 52 15.18 0.49 -18.49
CA GLU A 52 16.27 1.49 -18.52
C GLU A 52 16.11 2.55 -17.40
N GLU A 53 14.89 3.06 -17.20
CA GLU A 53 14.62 4.02 -16.13
C GLU A 53 14.88 3.40 -14.75
N TRP A 54 14.44 2.16 -14.53
CA TRP A 54 14.67 1.48 -13.26
C TRP A 54 16.13 1.13 -13.00
N ALA A 55 16.87 0.70 -14.03
CA ALA A 55 18.31 0.50 -13.93
C ALA A 55 19.04 1.80 -13.57
N MET A 56 18.61 2.94 -14.12
CA MET A 56 19.11 4.26 -13.75
C MET A 56 18.79 4.59 -12.29
N LEU A 57 17.55 4.37 -11.83
CA LEU A 57 17.15 4.64 -10.44
C LEU A 57 17.95 3.80 -9.44
N ASP A 58 18.17 2.52 -9.73
CA ASP A 58 19.00 1.64 -8.90
C ASP A 58 20.45 2.13 -8.84
N ALA A 59 21.04 2.51 -9.98
CA ALA A 59 22.40 3.02 -10.04
C ALA A 59 22.53 4.37 -9.30
N ALA A 60 21.54 5.27 -9.44
CA ALA A 60 21.48 6.52 -8.71
C ALA A 60 21.40 6.28 -7.19
N TYR A 61 20.52 5.36 -6.76
CA TYR A 61 20.39 5.00 -5.35
C TYR A 61 21.69 4.44 -4.77
N LEU A 62 22.34 3.50 -5.47
CA LEU A 62 23.64 2.94 -5.03
C LEU A 62 24.74 4.01 -4.95
N LEU A 63 24.78 4.93 -5.93
CA LEU A 63 25.72 6.03 -5.90
C LEU A 63 25.47 6.94 -4.68
N ALA A 64 24.21 7.28 -4.40
CA ALA A 64 23.85 8.08 -3.23
C ALA A 64 24.22 7.43 -1.91
N GLN A 65 24.03 6.11 -1.78
CA GLN A 65 24.42 5.35 -0.59
C GLN A 65 25.93 5.42 -0.32
N SER A 66 26.75 5.45 -1.37
CA SER A 66 28.21 5.48 -1.24
C SER A 66 28.79 6.90 -1.09
N SER A 67 28.17 7.89 -1.74
CA SER A 67 28.77 9.20 -1.99
C SER A 67 27.85 10.38 -1.62
N GLY A 68 26.70 10.12 -1.02
CA GLY A 68 25.68 11.11 -0.65
C GLY A 68 24.80 11.53 -1.82
N TRP A 69 23.59 12.02 -1.54
CA TRP A 69 22.57 12.31 -2.56
C TRP A 69 22.99 13.37 -3.60
N LYS A 70 23.87 14.31 -3.21
CA LYS A 70 24.38 15.38 -4.09
C LYS A 70 25.14 14.83 -5.30
N SER A 71 25.67 13.61 -5.20
CA SER A 71 26.34 12.92 -6.30
C SER A 71 25.41 12.60 -7.48
N ILE A 72 24.08 12.58 -7.27
CA ILE A 72 23.07 12.33 -8.32
C ILE A 72 22.66 13.62 -9.04
N LEU A 73 22.97 14.82 -8.52
CA LEU A 73 22.55 16.08 -9.14
C LEU A 73 22.90 16.21 -10.65
N PRO A 74 24.08 15.75 -11.14
CA PRO A 74 24.36 15.78 -12.57
C PRO A 74 23.40 14.95 -13.42
N TRP A 75 22.76 13.92 -12.84
CA TRP A 75 21.83 13.04 -13.53
C TRP A 75 20.47 13.71 -13.72
N LEU A 76 20.03 14.56 -12.76
CA LEU A 76 18.84 15.39 -12.94
C LEU A 76 19.00 16.38 -14.11
N ILE A 77 20.23 16.83 -14.37
CA ILE A 77 20.52 17.70 -15.52
C ILE A 77 20.44 16.89 -16.83
N ALA A 78 20.89 15.65 -16.81
CA ALA A 78 20.85 14.76 -17.98
C ALA A 78 19.43 14.26 -18.28
N GLU A 79 18.63 14.00 -17.24
CA GLU A 79 17.29 13.41 -17.30
C GLU A 79 16.24 14.30 -16.60
N PRO A 80 16.04 15.56 -17.06
CA PRO A 80 15.20 16.55 -16.38
C PRO A 80 13.71 16.21 -16.39
N THR A 81 13.30 15.22 -17.19
CA THR A 81 11.90 14.78 -17.30
C THR A 81 11.62 13.53 -16.48
N SER A 82 12.62 12.86 -15.90
CA SER A 82 12.37 11.67 -15.08
C SER A 82 11.80 12.06 -13.72
N VAL A 83 10.48 11.98 -13.61
CA VAL A 83 9.76 12.26 -12.37
C VAL A 83 10.26 11.38 -11.22
N ARG A 84 10.57 10.10 -11.49
CA ARG A 84 11.08 9.17 -10.47
C ARG A 84 12.45 9.56 -9.96
N LEU A 85 13.34 10.07 -10.82
CA LEU A 85 14.65 10.53 -10.39
C LEU A 85 14.55 11.77 -9.49
N HIS A 86 13.68 12.72 -9.84
CA HIS A 86 13.38 13.87 -9.00
C HIS A 86 12.78 13.47 -7.64
N ALA A 87 11.83 12.53 -7.65
CA ALA A 87 11.24 11.96 -6.43
C ALA A 87 12.29 11.25 -5.56
N LEU A 88 13.18 10.46 -6.15
CA LEU A 88 14.26 9.79 -5.44
C LEU A 88 15.19 10.80 -4.75
N VAL A 89 15.59 11.86 -5.45
CA VAL A 89 16.43 12.92 -4.86
C VAL A 89 15.68 13.62 -3.71
N GLN A 90 14.39 13.89 -3.86
CA GLN A 90 13.57 14.45 -2.78
C GLN A 90 13.54 13.52 -1.55
N ASP A 91 13.37 12.22 -1.74
CA ASP A 91 13.32 11.22 -0.66
C ASP A 91 14.68 11.08 0.05
N LEU A 92 15.77 11.07 -0.70
CA LEU A 92 17.13 11.03 -0.14
C LEU A 92 17.46 12.29 0.67
N ARG A 93 17.02 13.46 0.21
CA ARG A 93 17.17 14.72 0.96
C ARG A 93 16.32 14.75 2.21
N LEU A 94 15.11 14.20 2.16
CA LEU A 94 14.25 14.08 3.33
C LEU A 94 14.96 13.29 4.44
N ILE A 95 15.72 12.25 4.06
CA ILE A 95 16.53 11.43 4.98
C ILE A 95 17.77 12.19 5.49
N ASP A 96 18.50 12.87 4.61
CA ASP A 96 19.79 13.50 4.92
C ASP A 96 19.66 14.87 5.60
N GLU A 97 18.78 15.72 5.08
CA GLU A 97 18.63 17.15 5.45
C GLU A 97 17.36 17.40 6.27
N GLY A 98 16.41 16.47 6.27
CA GLY A 98 15.14 16.59 6.98
C GLY A 98 14.04 17.32 6.20
N ARG A 99 12.83 17.25 6.74
CA ARG A 99 11.60 17.73 6.08
C ARG A 99 11.58 19.22 5.81
N GLU A 100 12.05 20.03 6.75
CA GLU A 100 11.99 21.49 6.65
C GLU A 100 12.80 22.00 5.44
N LEU A 101 14.01 21.49 5.25
CA LEU A 101 14.88 21.86 4.13
C LEU A 101 14.36 21.31 2.80
N ALA A 102 13.91 20.05 2.77
CA ALA A 102 13.31 19.46 1.58
C ALA A 102 12.05 20.22 1.12
N TRP A 103 11.23 20.67 2.09
CA TRP A 103 10.04 21.46 1.82
C TRP A 103 10.37 22.86 1.28
N ALA A 104 11.30 23.58 1.93
CA ALA A 104 11.72 24.90 1.49
C ALA A 104 12.26 24.88 0.04
N ASP A 105 12.99 23.84 -0.31
CA ASP A 105 13.49 23.64 -1.67
C ASP A 105 12.37 23.37 -2.69
N ALA A 106 11.43 22.48 -2.37
CA ALA A 106 10.28 22.22 -3.23
C ALA A 106 9.43 23.49 -3.45
N GLN A 107 9.29 24.33 -2.42
CA GLN A 107 8.64 25.64 -2.55
C GLN A 107 9.42 26.58 -3.47
N ALA A 108 10.74 26.65 -3.32
CA ALA A 108 11.59 27.49 -4.17
C ALA A 108 11.50 27.05 -5.65
N GLN A 109 11.56 25.74 -5.91
CA GLN A 109 11.40 25.18 -7.25
C GLN A 109 10.02 25.49 -7.84
N LEU A 110 8.94 25.36 -7.05
CA LEU A 110 7.59 25.68 -7.49
C LEU A 110 7.39 27.17 -7.82
N VAL A 111 8.11 28.06 -7.13
CA VAL A 111 8.11 29.51 -7.41
C VAL A 111 8.89 29.83 -8.68
N ASP A 112 10.02 29.15 -8.90
CA ASP A 112 10.86 29.35 -10.08
C ASP A 112 10.22 28.78 -11.36
N ASP A 113 9.68 27.56 -11.27
CA ASP A 113 9.00 26.87 -12.36
C ASP A 113 7.73 26.15 -11.86
N ARG A 114 6.57 26.65 -12.28
CA ARG A 114 5.26 26.07 -11.95
C ARG A 114 4.84 24.97 -12.93
N SER A 115 5.74 24.05 -13.23
CA SER A 115 5.48 22.90 -14.09
C SER A 115 4.72 21.78 -13.35
N PRO A 116 4.09 20.83 -14.08
CA PRO A 116 3.42 19.68 -13.45
C PRO A 116 4.34 18.94 -12.48
N LEU A 117 5.62 18.76 -12.85
CA LEU A 117 6.63 18.11 -12.01
C LEU A 117 6.80 18.81 -10.65
N HIS A 118 6.99 20.13 -10.63
CA HIS A 118 7.18 20.86 -9.36
C HIS A 118 5.89 20.96 -8.54
N LEU A 119 4.73 21.04 -9.18
CA LEU A 119 3.43 20.91 -8.50
C LEU A 119 3.30 19.54 -7.80
N PHE A 120 3.69 18.46 -8.48
CA PHE A 120 3.72 17.11 -7.92
C PHE A 120 4.72 16.98 -6.75
N LEU A 121 5.95 17.46 -6.93
CA LEU A 121 6.99 17.41 -5.89
C LEU A 121 6.61 18.23 -4.66
N ALA A 122 5.98 19.38 -4.84
CA ALA A 122 5.44 20.17 -3.73
C ALA A 122 4.27 19.44 -3.04
N ALA A 123 3.34 18.86 -3.80
CA ALA A 123 2.22 18.10 -3.23
C ALA A 123 2.68 16.93 -2.35
N ARG A 124 3.77 16.22 -2.71
CA ARG A 124 4.34 15.11 -1.92
C ARG A 124 4.76 15.53 -0.49
N LEU A 125 5.24 16.76 -0.33
CA LEU A 125 5.74 17.27 0.95
C LEU A 125 4.73 18.20 1.66
N CYS A 126 3.59 18.49 1.04
CA CYS A 126 2.61 19.40 1.61
C CYS A 126 1.88 18.77 2.81
N ASP A 127 1.91 19.44 3.97
CA ASP A 127 1.19 18.96 5.16
C ASP A 127 -0.33 19.18 5.07
N SER A 128 -0.77 20.09 4.19
CA SER A 128 -2.18 20.40 3.97
C SER A 128 -2.74 19.53 2.84
N PRO A 129 -3.62 18.54 3.12
CA PRO A 129 -4.16 17.66 2.09
C PRO A 129 -4.98 18.42 1.04
N THR A 130 -5.62 19.53 1.43
CA THR A 130 -6.38 20.37 0.51
C THR A 130 -5.47 21.08 -0.47
N GLN A 131 -4.37 21.66 0.02
CA GLN A 131 -3.40 22.34 -0.84
C GLN A 131 -2.66 21.36 -1.77
N ALA A 132 -2.28 20.19 -1.23
CA ALA A 132 -1.69 19.12 -2.01
C ALA A 132 -2.61 18.71 -3.17
N LYS A 133 -3.91 18.56 -2.88
CA LYS A 133 -4.91 18.25 -3.90
C LYS A 133 -5.04 19.36 -4.95
N GLU A 134 -5.08 20.62 -4.56
CA GLU A 134 -5.16 21.75 -5.51
C GLU A 134 -3.98 21.74 -6.49
N TRP A 135 -2.76 21.51 -6.00
CA TRP A 135 -1.59 21.43 -6.87
C TRP A 135 -1.61 20.20 -7.76
N LEU A 136 -2.13 19.07 -7.30
CA LEU A 136 -2.30 17.88 -8.13
C LEU A 136 -3.39 18.07 -9.19
N ASP A 137 -4.49 18.74 -8.84
CA ASP A 137 -5.54 19.09 -9.80
C ASP A 137 -4.98 20.02 -10.88
N GLU A 138 -4.12 20.98 -10.52
CA GLU A 138 -3.41 21.85 -11.46
C GLU A 138 -2.42 21.08 -12.34
N ALA A 139 -1.62 20.18 -11.74
CA ALA A 139 -0.66 19.34 -12.47
C ALA A 139 -1.38 18.46 -13.51
N LEU A 140 -2.51 17.86 -13.13
CA LEU A 140 -3.31 16.97 -13.98
C LEU A 140 -4.15 17.73 -15.03
N GLN A 141 -4.45 19.01 -14.81
CA GLN A 141 -5.02 19.86 -15.86
C GLN A 141 -4.01 20.17 -16.96
N ALA A 142 -2.75 20.37 -16.59
CA ALA A 142 -1.66 20.64 -17.52
C ALA A 142 -1.15 19.36 -18.22
N ASP A 143 -1.08 18.26 -17.49
CA ASP A 143 -0.69 16.93 -18.00
C ASP A 143 -1.63 15.85 -17.44
N PRO A 144 -2.73 15.53 -18.17
CA PRO A 144 -3.66 14.48 -17.77
C PRO A 144 -3.04 13.09 -17.67
N ASP A 145 -1.96 12.83 -18.44
CA ASP A 145 -1.28 11.53 -18.48
C ASP A 145 -0.19 11.42 -17.40
N PHE A 146 -0.12 12.38 -16.46
CA PHE A 146 0.84 12.36 -15.37
C PHE A 146 0.49 11.29 -14.32
N VAL A 147 0.83 10.04 -14.62
CA VAL A 147 0.49 8.84 -13.84
C VAL A 147 0.85 8.97 -12.35
N LEU A 148 2.05 9.46 -12.01
CA LEU A 148 2.45 9.57 -10.60
C LEU A 148 1.64 10.63 -9.83
N ALA A 149 1.21 11.70 -10.48
CA ALA A 149 0.29 12.67 -9.90
C ALA A 149 -1.11 12.05 -9.70
N GLN A 150 -1.59 11.23 -10.63
CA GLN A 150 -2.84 10.48 -10.46
C GLN A 150 -2.76 9.51 -9.28
N VAL A 151 -1.65 8.76 -9.12
CA VAL A 151 -1.41 7.87 -7.98
C VAL A 151 -1.44 8.65 -6.66
N LEU A 152 -0.72 9.78 -6.59
CA LEU A 152 -0.68 10.59 -5.37
C LEU A 152 -2.06 11.19 -5.05
N GLN A 153 -2.78 11.69 -6.06
CA GLN A 153 -4.14 12.22 -5.89
C GLN A 153 -5.10 11.14 -5.35
N LEU A 154 -5.01 9.92 -5.88
CA LEU A 154 -5.78 8.79 -5.35
C LEU A 154 -5.39 8.51 -3.89
N SER A 155 -4.10 8.49 -3.54
CA SER A 155 -3.68 8.21 -2.15
C SER A 155 -4.24 9.20 -1.12
N LEU A 156 -4.37 10.48 -1.49
CA LEU A 156 -4.93 11.54 -0.64
C LEU A 156 -6.45 11.42 -0.42
N GLN A 157 -7.15 10.63 -1.24
CA GLN A 157 -8.60 10.42 -1.15
C GLN A 157 -8.99 9.24 -0.23
N SER A 158 -8.02 8.65 0.49
CA SER A 158 -8.20 7.41 1.28
C SER A 158 -9.28 7.49 2.37
N ASP A 159 -9.63 8.68 2.84
CA ASP A 159 -10.71 8.90 3.81
C ASP A 159 -12.12 9.01 3.19
N SER A 160 -12.28 9.00 1.87
CA SER A 160 -13.53 9.37 1.17
C SER A 160 -14.54 8.24 0.92
N GLY A 161 -14.41 7.08 1.59
CA GLY A 161 -15.46 6.06 1.65
C GLY A 161 -15.28 4.80 0.77
N TYR A 162 -16.04 3.76 1.13
CA TYR A 162 -15.78 2.32 0.94
C TYR A 162 -15.58 1.76 -0.49
N TYR A 163 -15.75 2.54 -1.56
CA TYR A 163 -15.64 2.03 -2.95
C TYR A 163 -15.02 3.02 -3.96
N ALA A 164 -14.76 4.27 -3.57
CA ALA A 164 -14.42 5.31 -4.54
C ALA A 164 -13.01 5.17 -5.13
N MET A 165 -12.06 4.55 -4.42
CA MET A 165 -10.64 4.50 -4.83
C MET A 165 -10.25 3.27 -5.65
N LEU A 166 -10.83 2.09 -5.37
CA LEU A 166 -10.36 0.84 -5.98
C LEU A 166 -10.63 0.78 -7.50
N ASP A 167 -11.76 1.30 -7.96
CA ASP A 167 -12.09 1.26 -9.39
C ASP A 167 -11.25 2.24 -10.22
N PRO A 168 -11.03 3.52 -9.82
CA PRO A 168 -10.05 4.38 -10.45
C PRO A 168 -8.64 3.79 -10.46
N LEU A 169 -8.19 3.20 -9.35
CA LEU A 169 -6.87 2.58 -9.28
C LEU A 169 -6.74 1.36 -10.19
N ARG A 170 -7.80 0.55 -10.33
CA ARG A 170 -7.83 -0.57 -11.27
C ARG A 170 -7.79 -0.12 -12.73
N ARG A 171 -8.45 1.00 -13.06
CA ARG A 171 -8.36 1.61 -14.41
C ARG A 171 -6.95 2.10 -14.68
N LEU A 172 -6.36 2.83 -13.73
CA LEU A 172 -4.99 3.31 -13.84
C LEU A 172 -4.01 2.15 -14.08
N LEU A 173 -4.19 1.02 -13.37
CA LEU A 173 -3.36 -0.17 -13.57
C LEU A 173 -3.63 -0.91 -14.88
N ALA A 174 -4.85 -0.86 -15.41
CA ALA A 174 -5.15 -1.42 -16.72
C ALA A 174 -4.53 -0.59 -17.85
N GLU A 175 -4.45 0.73 -17.69
CA GLU A 175 -3.83 1.66 -18.64
C GLU A 175 -2.30 1.71 -18.50
N HIS A 176 -1.80 1.57 -17.27
CA HIS A 176 -0.38 1.64 -16.92
C HIS A 176 0.07 0.42 -16.09
N PRO A 177 0.10 -0.79 -16.69
CA PRO A 177 0.44 -2.03 -15.98
C PRO A 177 1.84 -2.05 -15.36
N GLY A 178 2.77 -1.23 -15.89
CA GLY A 178 4.14 -1.07 -15.38
C GLY A 178 4.29 -0.10 -14.19
N CYS A 179 3.22 0.58 -13.75
CA CYS A 179 3.30 1.57 -12.69
C CYS A 179 3.44 0.91 -11.30
N ALA A 180 4.68 0.78 -10.81
CA ALA A 180 4.98 0.22 -9.50
C ALA A 180 4.26 0.97 -8.36
N GLU A 181 4.19 2.29 -8.45
CA GLU A 181 3.56 3.13 -7.42
C GLU A 181 2.06 2.87 -7.30
N ALA A 182 1.36 2.66 -8.41
CA ALA A 182 -0.05 2.28 -8.42
C ALA A 182 -0.27 0.88 -7.84
N TRP A 183 0.62 -0.08 -8.14
CA TRP A 183 0.57 -1.41 -7.54
C TRP A 183 0.83 -1.38 -6.04
N ARG A 184 1.82 -0.61 -5.57
CA ARG A 184 2.08 -0.39 -4.13
C ARG A 184 0.86 0.22 -3.44
N LEU A 185 0.27 1.25 -4.03
CA LEU A 185 -0.95 1.86 -3.51
C LEU A 185 -2.08 0.82 -3.41
N LEU A 186 -2.27 -0.01 -4.45
CA LEU A 186 -3.29 -1.06 -4.43
C LEU A 186 -3.04 -2.07 -3.31
N GLY A 187 -1.79 -2.48 -3.13
CA GLY A 187 -1.36 -3.35 -2.03
C GLY A 187 -1.72 -2.76 -0.65
N MET A 188 -1.46 -1.47 -0.45
CA MET A 188 -1.70 -0.77 0.81
C MET A 188 -3.19 -0.56 1.10
N VAL A 189 -3.97 -0.16 0.09
CA VAL A 189 -5.36 0.29 0.30
C VAL A 189 -6.38 -0.84 0.20
N ALA A 190 -6.16 -1.86 -0.64
CA ALA A 190 -7.11 -2.96 -0.81
C ALA A 190 -7.49 -3.71 0.50
N PRO A 191 -6.56 -3.92 1.47
CA PRO A 191 -6.88 -4.40 2.80
C PRO A 191 -7.95 -3.59 3.54
N LEU A 192 -7.90 -2.26 3.43
CA LEU A 192 -8.80 -1.34 4.13
C LEU A 192 -10.24 -1.48 3.61
N TYR A 193 -10.40 -1.96 2.38
CA TYR A 193 -11.69 -2.20 1.72
C TYR A 193 -12.10 -3.68 1.70
N ALA A 194 -11.55 -4.51 2.59
CA ALA A 194 -11.83 -5.94 2.67
C ALA A 194 -11.57 -6.71 1.34
N ARG A 195 -10.58 -6.27 0.56
CA ARG A 195 -10.11 -6.92 -0.68
C ARG A 195 -8.67 -7.45 -0.56
N PRO A 196 -8.38 -8.36 0.38
CA PRO A 196 -7.04 -8.93 0.55
C PRO A 196 -6.59 -9.75 -0.67
N ASP A 197 -7.52 -10.19 -1.52
CA ASP A 197 -7.24 -10.83 -2.81
C ASP A 197 -6.51 -9.88 -3.76
N LEU A 198 -6.92 -8.62 -3.82
CA LEU A 198 -6.29 -7.59 -4.63
C LEU A 198 -4.95 -7.17 -4.05
N ALA A 199 -4.84 -7.07 -2.72
CA ALA A 199 -3.59 -6.77 -2.04
C ALA A 199 -2.51 -7.82 -2.35
N ARG A 200 -2.87 -9.11 -2.27
CA ARG A 200 -1.99 -10.22 -2.65
C ARG A 200 -1.62 -10.16 -4.13
N ARG A 201 -2.59 -9.88 -5.00
CA ARG A 201 -2.32 -9.78 -6.44
C ARG A 201 -1.37 -8.63 -6.75
N ALA A 202 -1.55 -7.48 -6.10
CA ALA A 202 -0.64 -6.36 -6.22
C ALA A 202 0.78 -6.71 -5.77
N ALA A 203 0.92 -7.38 -4.63
CA ALA A 203 2.23 -7.83 -4.17
C ALA A 203 2.93 -8.82 -5.12
N VAL A 204 2.18 -9.69 -5.80
CA VAL A 204 2.74 -10.66 -6.75
C VAL A 204 3.12 -10.00 -8.07
N LEU A 205 2.37 -8.99 -8.49
CA LEU A 205 2.50 -8.38 -9.81
C LEU A 205 3.27 -7.07 -9.79
N GLU A 206 3.55 -6.46 -8.65
CA GLU A 206 4.26 -5.19 -8.60
C GLU A 206 5.61 -5.34 -9.36
N PRO A 207 5.84 -4.55 -10.43
CA PRO A 207 6.87 -4.86 -11.42
C PRO A 207 8.31 -4.59 -10.97
N TRP A 208 8.51 -3.92 -9.84
CA TRP A 208 9.82 -3.35 -9.45
C TRP A 208 10.13 -3.50 -7.96
N SER A 209 9.52 -4.52 -7.38
CA SER A 209 9.78 -4.98 -6.05
C SER A 209 11.04 -5.79 -6.16
N GLY A 210 12.15 -5.23 -5.66
CA GLY A 210 13.25 -6.09 -5.25
C GLY A 210 12.68 -7.24 -4.44
N ALA A 211 13.29 -8.42 -4.48
CA ALA A 211 12.83 -9.59 -3.73
C ALA A 211 12.54 -9.31 -2.22
N GLU A 212 13.05 -8.18 -1.69
CA GLU A 212 12.75 -7.60 -0.39
C GLU A 212 11.29 -7.12 -0.19
N LEU A 213 10.56 -6.73 -1.23
CA LEU A 213 9.15 -6.33 -1.16
C LEU A 213 8.17 -7.52 -1.13
N ASN A 214 8.64 -8.74 -1.42
CA ASN A 214 7.94 -9.98 -1.04
C ASN A 214 7.90 -10.13 0.49
N GLN A 215 8.83 -9.53 1.24
CA GLN A 215 8.84 -9.63 2.70
C GLN A 215 7.61 -8.98 3.30
N TRP A 216 7.31 -7.74 2.91
CA TRP A 216 6.11 -7.04 3.38
C TRP A 216 4.81 -7.80 3.04
N ALA A 217 4.69 -8.29 1.80
CA ALA A 217 3.53 -9.07 1.37
C ALA A 217 3.38 -10.39 2.14
N THR A 218 4.51 -11.03 2.42
CA THR A 218 4.60 -12.26 3.20
C THR A 218 4.26 -11.98 4.66
N HIS A 219 4.76 -10.90 5.27
CA HIS A 219 4.40 -10.46 6.62
C HIS A 219 2.90 -10.20 6.73
N TYR A 220 2.36 -9.41 5.80
CA TYR A 220 0.94 -9.08 5.76
C TYR A 220 0.08 -10.34 5.67
N SER A 221 0.41 -11.24 4.75
CA SER A 221 -0.31 -12.50 4.55
C SER A 221 -0.19 -13.40 5.78
N ALA A 222 0.99 -13.49 6.40
CA ALA A 222 1.20 -14.25 7.62
C ALA A 222 0.36 -13.73 8.79
N VAL A 223 0.31 -12.40 9.01
CA VAL A 223 -0.56 -11.78 10.02
C VAL A 223 -2.03 -12.11 9.76
N ARG A 224 -2.46 -12.09 8.49
CA ARG A 224 -3.82 -12.47 8.10
C ARG A 224 -4.13 -13.94 8.41
N TYR A 225 -3.21 -14.85 8.09
CA TYR A 225 -3.35 -16.26 8.39
C TYR A 225 -3.40 -16.53 9.90
N LEU A 226 -2.57 -15.85 10.70
CA LEU A 226 -2.59 -15.96 12.16
C LEU A 226 -3.92 -15.47 12.75
N LYS A 227 -4.44 -14.33 12.28
CA LYS A 227 -5.77 -13.83 12.69
C LYS A 227 -6.90 -14.79 12.29
N ALA A 228 -6.73 -15.51 11.19
CA ALA A 228 -7.65 -16.54 10.72
C ALA A 228 -7.43 -17.91 11.38
N GLN A 229 -6.56 -18.02 12.39
CA GLN A 229 -6.21 -19.26 13.07
C GLN A 229 -5.64 -20.35 12.15
N ASP A 230 -4.94 -19.95 11.08
CA ASP A 230 -4.20 -20.84 10.17
C ASP A 230 -2.68 -20.63 10.28
N PRO A 231 -2.06 -21.05 11.40
CA PRO A 231 -0.63 -20.86 11.59
C PRO A 231 0.23 -21.68 10.63
N ARG A 232 -0.32 -22.73 9.99
CA ARG A 232 0.43 -23.57 9.04
C ARG A 232 0.72 -22.81 7.76
N ARG A 233 -0.26 -22.09 7.21
CA ARG A 233 -0.04 -21.23 6.04
C ARG A 233 0.88 -20.06 6.37
N ALA A 234 0.73 -19.47 7.56
CA ALA A 234 1.65 -18.43 8.02
C ALA A 234 3.11 -18.94 8.04
N LEU A 235 3.37 -20.09 8.66
CA LEU A 235 4.72 -20.70 8.71
C LEU A 235 5.27 -21.01 7.32
N SER A 236 4.45 -21.57 6.42
CA SER A 236 4.87 -21.88 5.05
C SER A 236 5.31 -20.64 4.27
N GLN A 237 4.64 -19.51 4.49
CA GLN A 237 4.99 -18.26 3.82
C GLN A 237 6.20 -17.60 4.46
N LEU A 238 6.25 -17.53 5.78
CA LEU A 238 7.38 -16.93 6.50
C LEU A 238 8.70 -17.70 6.27
N GLY A 239 8.63 -19.00 6.00
CA GLY A 239 9.80 -19.83 5.66
C GLY A 239 10.49 -19.44 4.34
N THR A 240 9.90 -18.58 3.52
CA THR A 240 10.55 -18.07 2.28
C THR A 240 11.36 -16.80 2.52
N LEU A 241 11.34 -16.24 3.73
CA LEU A 241 12.02 -14.99 4.06
C LEU A 241 13.49 -15.22 4.43
N PRO A 242 14.38 -14.26 4.14
CA PRO A 242 15.78 -14.39 4.51
C PRO A 242 15.94 -14.43 6.04
N PRO A 243 16.91 -15.21 6.58
CA PRO A 243 17.12 -15.30 8.04
C PRO A 243 17.47 -13.98 8.74
N SER A 244 17.91 -12.97 7.99
CA SER A 244 18.19 -11.63 8.51
C SER A 244 16.93 -10.83 8.84
N ASP A 245 15.78 -11.17 8.24
CA ASP A 245 14.52 -10.44 8.42
C ASP A 245 13.98 -10.61 9.85
N PHE A 246 14.09 -9.53 10.64
CA PHE A 246 13.67 -9.52 12.03
C PHE A 246 12.15 -9.68 12.18
N GLU A 247 11.37 -8.95 11.38
CA GLU A 247 9.90 -9.00 11.42
C GLU A 247 9.39 -10.37 10.95
N GLY A 248 9.99 -10.93 9.91
CA GLY A 248 9.70 -12.29 9.44
C GLY A 248 9.93 -13.33 10.53
N ARG A 249 11.05 -13.24 11.25
CA ARG A 249 11.37 -14.13 12.38
C ARG A 249 10.42 -13.95 13.57
N LEU A 250 10.07 -12.71 13.91
CA LEU A 250 9.09 -12.41 14.97
C LEU A 250 7.73 -13.03 14.67
N LEU A 251 7.23 -12.85 13.44
CA LEU A 251 5.98 -13.46 12.99
C LEU A 251 6.07 -14.99 12.95
N HIS A 252 7.24 -15.55 12.59
CA HIS A 252 7.46 -16.99 12.56
C HIS A 252 7.40 -17.58 13.96
N ALA A 253 8.01 -16.93 14.96
CA ALA A 253 7.93 -17.34 16.36
C ALA A 253 6.48 -17.28 16.88
N CYS A 254 5.73 -16.22 16.56
CA CYS A 254 4.29 -16.15 16.86
C CYS A 254 3.51 -17.31 16.24
N ALA A 255 3.77 -17.62 14.96
CA ALA A 255 3.12 -18.71 14.24
C ALA A 255 3.44 -20.10 14.81
N LEU A 256 4.68 -20.31 15.28
CA LEU A 256 5.05 -21.51 16.03
C LEU A 256 4.21 -21.64 17.30
N GLY A 257 4.06 -20.55 18.05
CA GLY A 257 3.25 -20.49 19.27
C GLY A 257 1.79 -20.87 19.02
N GLU A 258 1.16 -20.25 18.01
CA GLU A 258 -0.23 -20.55 17.62
C GLU A 258 -0.41 -21.96 17.04
N SER A 259 0.64 -22.54 16.45
CA SER A 259 0.62 -23.93 15.99
C SER A 259 0.79 -24.99 17.09
N GLY A 260 0.93 -24.58 18.35
CA GLY A 260 1.17 -25.47 19.49
C GLY A 260 2.64 -25.82 19.74
N GLN A 261 3.57 -25.30 18.94
CA GLN A 261 5.01 -25.56 19.04
C GLN A 261 5.67 -24.60 20.05
N HIS A 262 5.17 -24.58 21.28
CA HIS A 262 5.49 -23.55 22.28
C HIS A 262 6.97 -23.46 22.65
N LEU A 263 7.66 -24.59 22.79
CA LEU A 263 9.10 -24.59 23.08
C LEU A 263 9.94 -24.03 21.93
N LYS A 264 9.55 -24.29 20.67
CA LYS A 264 10.24 -23.70 19.52
C LYS A 264 9.96 -22.21 19.40
N ALA A 265 8.73 -21.80 19.72
CA ALA A 265 8.35 -20.40 19.77
C ALA A 265 9.16 -19.65 20.83
N LEU A 266 9.31 -20.23 22.03
CA LEU A 266 10.13 -19.68 23.11
C LEU A 266 11.57 -19.49 22.64
N HIS A 267 12.21 -20.55 22.13
CA HIS A 267 13.60 -20.48 21.69
C HIS A 267 13.83 -19.46 20.56
N ALA A 268 12.91 -19.39 19.60
CA ALA A 268 12.97 -18.39 18.53
C ALA A 268 12.82 -16.96 19.07
N MET A 269 11.98 -16.76 20.08
CA MET A 269 11.75 -15.46 20.71
C MET A 269 12.93 -15.04 21.60
N GLU A 270 13.56 -15.98 22.30
CA GLU A 270 14.80 -15.75 23.06
C GLU A 270 15.95 -15.31 22.13
N ALA A 271 16.11 -15.97 20.97
CA ALA A 271 17.10 -15.56 19.98
C ALA A 271 16.83 -14.15 19.42
N LEU A 272 15.57 -13.73 19.29
CA LEU A 272 15.23 -12.36 18.91
C LEU A 272 15.54 -11.36 20.02
N HIS A 273 15.33 -11.75 21.28
CA HIS A 273 15.67 -10.92 22.44
C HIS A 273 17.19 -10.73 22.58
N GLU A 274 18.01 -11.72 22.25
CA GLU A 274 19.47 -11.57 22.22
C GLU A 274 19.93 -10.51 21.19
N ILE A 275 19.21 -10.39 20.07
CA ILE A 275 19.51 -9.42 19.00
C ILE A 275 19.00 -8.02 19.36
N GLU A 276 17.73 -7.92 19.78
CA GLU A 276 17.08 -6.68 20.18
C GLU A 276 16.52 -6.79 21.62
N PRO A 277 17.36 -6.58 22.65
CA PRO A 277 16.97 -6.82 24.05
C PRO A 277 15.82 -5.95 24.53
N ASN A 278 15.61 -4.81 23.89
CA ASN A 278 14.61 -3.85 24.28
C ASN A 278 13.34 -3.92 23.41
N ASP A 279 13.22 -4.82 22.43
CA ASP A 279 11.99 -4.87 21.63
C ASP A 279 10.78 -5.28 22.49
N MET A 280 9.87 -4.33 22.73
CA MET A 280 8.69 -4.50 23.57
C MET A 280 7.75 -5.62 23.10
N ARG A 281 7.72 -5.92 21.80
CA ARG A 281 6.89 -6.99 21.23
C ARG A 281 7.49 -8.34 21.55
N VAL A 282 8.81 -8.47 21.44
CA VAL A 282 9.54 -9.68 21.82
C VAL A 282 9.34 -9.99 23.30
N LEU A 283 9.59 -9.02 24.19
CA LEU A 283 9.38 -9.17 25.64
C LEU A 283 7.95 -9.58 25.97
N PHE A 284 6.97 -8.95 25.33
CA PHE A 284 5.56 -9.23 25.56
C PHE A 284 5.19 -10.66 25.15
N ASN A 285 5.69 -11.12 24.00
CA ASN A 285 5.43 -12.47 23.53
C ASN A 285 6.16 -13.53 24.37
N LEU A 286 7.36 -13.25 24.90
CA LEU A 286 8.02 -14.12 25.88
C LEU A 286 7.15 -14.32 27.13
N GLY A 287 6.67 -13.23 27.72
CA GLY A 287 5.76 -13.29 28.87
C GLY A 287 4.48 -14.07 28.57
N LEU A 288 3.88 -13.90 27.39
CA LEU A 288 2.70 -14.64 26.97
C LEU A 288 2.95 -16.15 26.78
N ILE A 289 4.06 -16.53 26.15
CA ILE A 289 4.42 -17.94 25.94
C ILE A 289 4.60 -18.62 27.31
N GLU A 290 5.37 -17.99 28.20
CA GLU A 290 5.61 -18.52 29.55
C GLU A 290 4.30 -18.62 30.34
N MET A 291 3.44 -17.61 30.31
CA MET A 291 2.19 -17.59 31.08
C MET A 291 1.16 -18.57 30.54
N GLN A 292 0.80 -18.46 29.26
CA GLN A 292 -0.41 -19.10 28.72
C GLN A 292 -0.13 -20.46 28.09
N ARG A 293 1.11 -20.69 27.62
CA ARG A 293 1.43 -21.87 26.81
C ARG A 293 2.30 -22.86 27.57
N LEU A 294 3.24 -22.39 28.38
CA LEU A 294 4.13 -23.23 29.19
C LEU A 294 3.75 -23.30 30.67
N GLN A 295 2.88 -22.40 31.15
CA GLN A 295 2.41 -22.35 32.54
C GLN A 295 3.56 -22.13 33.54
N HIS A 296 4.49 -21.24 33.20
CA HIS A 296 5.60 -20.79 34.02
C HIS A 296 5.35 -19.36 34.57
N PRO A 297 4.49 -19.20 35.58
CA PRO A 297 4.03 -17.89 36.06
C PRO A 297 5.17 -16.99 36.55
N LYS A 298 6.22 -17.57 37.14
CA LYS A 298 7.38 -16.80 37.64
C LYS A 298 8.21 -16.18 36.51
N LEU A 299 8.42 -16.92 35.42
CA LEU A 299 9.15 -16.42 34.25
C LEU A 299 8.32 -15.39 33.51
N ALA A 300 7.02 -15.63 33.36
CA ALA A 300 6.10 -14.65 32.81
C ALA A 300 6.11 -13.32 33.58
N LEU A 301 6.05 -13.38 34.92
CA LEU A 301 6.12 -12.20 35.77
C LEU A 301 7.41 -11.43 35.55
N ALA A 302 8.57 -12.11 35.47
CA ALA A 302 9.85 -11.46 35.21
C ALA A 302 9.86 -10.68 33.88
N TRP A 303 9.30 -11.25 32.81
CA TRP A 303 9.18 -10.57 31.51
C TRP A 303 8.25 -9.35 31.58
N PHE A 304 7.11 -9.47 32.26
CA PHE A 304 6.17 -8.37 32.44
C PHE A 304 6.76 -7.24 33.28
N GLU A 305 7.48 -7.56 34.35
CA GLU A 305 8.17 -6.55 35.15
C GLU A 305 9.25 -5.83 34.35
N LEU A 306 10.00 -6.54 33.51
CA LEU A 306 10.98 -5.93 32.62
C LEU A 306 10.32 -4.92 31.65
N ILE A 307 9.16 -5.26 31.07
CA ILE A 307 8.40 -4.33 30.22
C ILE A 307 8.01 -3.07 30.99
N LEU A 308 7.54 -3.21 32.23
CA LEU A 308 7.13 -2.06 33.05
C LEU A 308 8.32 -1.15 33.41
N VAL A 309 9.47 -1.74 33.72
CA VAL A 309 10.72 -0.99 33.92
C VAL A 309 11.10 -0.23 32.66
N LYS A 310 11.11 -0.88 31.49
CA LYS A 310 11.45 -0.24 30.22
C LYS A 310 10.46 0.85 29.81
N ALA A 311 9.18 0.67 30.08
CA ALA A 311 8.17 1.70 29.89
C ALA A 311 8.39 2.92 30.80
N HIS A 312 8.86 2.70 32.03
CA HIS A 312 9.24 3.79 32.95
C HIS A 312 10.51 4.52 32.50
N GLU A 313 11.45 3.80 31.87
CA GLU A 313 12.67 4.35 31.25
C GLU A 313 12.38 5.16 29.95
N GLY A 314 11.11 5.28 29.55
CA GLY A 314 10.68 6.12 28.43
C GLY A 314 10.47 5.37 27.11
N GLN A 315 10.57 4.04 27.11
CA GLN A 315 10.36 3.26 25.90
C GLN A 315 8.86 3.15 25.56
N ALA A 316 8.53 3.40 24.29
CA ALA A 316 7.15 3.41 23.83
C ALA A 316 6.52 2.01 23.87
N ILE A 317 5.36 1.90 24.52
CA ILE A 317 4.51 0.72 24.51
C ILE A 317 3.06 1.15 24.28
N PRO A 318 2.29 0.46 23.42
CA PRO A 318 0.88 0.78 23.23
C PRO A 318 0.10 0.74 24.55
N PHE A 319 -0.74 1.74 24.80
CA PHE A 319 -1.48 1.88 26.07
C PHE A 319 -2.21 0.60 26.49
N VAL A 320 -2.90 -0.06 25.56
CA VAL A 320 -3.61 -1.33 25.82
C VAL A 320 -2.65 -2.45 26.25
N ARG A 321 -1.46 -2.53 25.64
CA ARG A 321 -0.46 -3.55 26.01
C ARG A 321 0.10 -3.30 27.40
N ARG A 322 0.36 -2.04 27.75
CA ARG A 322 0.77 -1.67 29.10
C ARG A 322 -0.27 -2.08 30.15
N MET A 323 -1.55 -1.73 29.93
CA MET A 323 -2.65 -2.12 30.82
C MET A 323 -2.76 -3.64 31.00
N GLN A 324 -2.58 -4.41 29.91
CA GLN A 324 -2.57 -5.88 29.96
C GLN A 324 -1.42 -6.41 30.82
N VAL A 325 -0.21 -5.90 30.60
CA VAL A 325 0.98 -6.28 31.37
C VAL A 325 0.82 -5.94 32.85
N GLU A 326 0.31 -4.75 33.18
CA GLU A 326 0.06 -4.34 34.57
C GLU A 326 -0.96 -5.26 35.25
N ALA A 327 -2.06 -5.61 34.57
CA ALA A 327 -3.06 -6.52 35.09
C ALA A 327 -2.49 -7.94 35.30
N TRP A 328 -1.83 -8.51 34.29
CA TRP A 328 -1.28 -9.87 34.38
C TRP A 328 -0.14 -9.97 35.39
N ALA A 329 0.73 -8.95 35.48
CA ALA A 329 1.76 -8.91 36.50
C ALA A 329 1.17 -8.85 37.91
N SER A 330 0.05 -8.12 38.10
CA SER A 330 -0.66 -8.09 39.38
C SER A 330 -1.26 -9.44 39.74
N ASP A 331 -1.84 -10.16 38.76
CA ASP A 331 -2.47 -11.47 38.99
C ASP A 331 -1.45 -12.59 39.26
N LEU A 332 -0.20 -12.43 38.79
CA LEU A 332 0.89 -13.39 38.94
C LEU A 332 1.71 -13.22 40.23
N ARG A 333 1.46 -12.18 41.03
CA ARG A 333 2.12 -11.88 42.32
C ARG A 333 1.47 -12.61 43.49
#